data_AF-A0A1F0A746-F1
#
_entry.id   AF-A0A1F0A746-F1
#
_cell.length_a   1.000
_cell.length_b   1.000
_cell.length_c   1.000
_cell.angle_alpha   90.00
_cell.angle_beta   90.00
_cell.angle_gamma   90.00
#
_symmetry.space_group_name_H-M   'P 1'
#
loop_
_entity.id
_entity.type
_entity.pdbx_description
1 polymer ?
#
loop_
_entity_poly.entity_id
_entity_poly.type
_entity_poly.pdbx_seq_one_letter_code
_entity_poly.pdbx_strand_id
1 'polypeptide(L)'
;MSVKVVYDNFSDVCKNYVHGKTLLDLPEKVIAKLDECFDGVEFKEFEGCNPDNVAINSFTEVDTKEALIDFAKIINHEEYEQLVNEERLFSYVEEHKEEIINRLSESYTYLGHEDDSWFLLQ
;
A
#
# COMPACT_ATOMS: atom_id res chain seq x y z
N MET A 1 12.51 17.81 -30.12
CA MET A 1 12.46 18.64 -28.89
C MET A 1 11.60 17.87 -27.91
N SER A 2 12.14 17.42 -26.77
CA SER A 2 11.32 16.81 -25.71
C SER A 2 10.95 17.88 -24.69
N VAL A 3 9.72 17.85 -24.21
CA VAL A 3 9.25 18.69 -23.11
C VAL A 3 9.22 17.82 -21.87
N LYS A 4 9.81 18.29 -20.77
CA LYS A 4 9.71 17.65 -19.45
C LYS A 4 8.70 18.44 -18.61
N VAL A 5 7.73 17.73 -18.06
CA VAL A 5 6.77 18.29 -17.11
C VAL A 5 7.18 17.82 -15.71
N VAL A 6 7.14 18.73 -14.75
CA VAL A 6 7.46 18.46 -13.35
C VAL A 6 6.19 18.72 -12.54
N TYR A 7 5.90 17.82 -11.61
CA TYR A 7 4.76 17.91 -10.69
C TYR A 7 5.30 17.99 -9.26
N ASP A 8 4.57 18.66 -8.38
CA ASP A 8 4.96 18.79 -6.98
C ASP A 8 4.80 17.45 -6.24
N ASN A 9 3.76 16.68 -6.57
CA ASN A 9 3.47 15.38 -5.95
C ASN A 9 3.07 14.33 -6.99
N PHE A 10 3.24 13.05 -6.66
CA PHE A 10 2.77 11.95 -7.51
C PHE A 10 1.24 11.94 -7.62
N SER A 11 0.54 12.25 -6.53
CA SER A 11 -0.91 12.42 -6.47
C SER A 11 -1.42 13.52 -7.43
N ASP A 12 -0.64 14.57 -7.70
CA ASP A 12 -0.99 15.57 -8.72
C ASP A 12 -0.95 14.99 -10.13
N VAL A 13 -0.02 14.07 -10.39
CA VAL A 13 0.07 13.34 -11.65
C VAL A 13 -1.13 12.41 -11.82
N CYS A 14 -1.50 11.67 -10.77
CA CYS A 14 -2.58 10.69 -10.79
C CYS A 14 -3.90 11.24 -11.36
N LYS A 15 -4.19 12.54 -11.16
CA LYS A 15 -5.36 13.25 -11.70
C LYS A 15 -5.48 13.19 -13.21
N ASN A 16 -4.38 12.92 -13.93
CA ASN A 16 -4.33 12.89 -15.39
C ASN A 16 -4.45 11.47 -15.97
N TYR A 17 -4.50 10.45 -15.12
CA TYR A 17 -4.48 9.04 -15.51
C TYR A 17 -5.79 8.35 -15.13
N VAL A 18 -6.24 7.38 -15.93
CA VAL A 18 -7.60 6.81 -15.80
C VAL A 18 -7.71 5.97 -14.53
N HIS A 19 -6.75 5.07 -14.33
CA HIS A 19 -6.61 4.22 -13.17
C HIS A 19 -5.80 4.92 -12.07
N GLY A 20 -4.85 5.80 -12.40
CA GLY A 20 -4.12 6.58 -11.40
C GLY A 20 -5.04 7.36 -10.45
N LYS A 21 -6.20 7.84 -10.94
CA LYS A 21 -7.21 8.51 -10.10
C LYS A 21 -7.73 7.67 -8.95
N THR A 22 -7.76 6.34 -9.06
CA THR A 22 -8.26 5.48 -7.97
C THR A 22 -7.35 5.54 -6.75
N LEU A 23 -6.07 5.90 -6.92
CA LEU A 23 -5.13 6.12 -5.82
C LEU A 23 -5.45 7.38 -5.01
N LEU A 24 -6.28 8.29 -5.54
CA LEU A 24 -6.68 9.53 -4.86
C LEU A 24 -7.85 9.34 -3.90
N ASP A 25 -8.52 8.19 -3.96
CA ASP A 25 -9.60 7.82 -3.03
C ASP A 25 -9.04 7.11 -1.78
N LEU A 26 -7.72 6.90 -1.70
CA LEU A 26 -7.04 6.28 -0.58
C LEU A 26 -6.97 7.23 0.63
N PRO A 27 -6.73 6.69 1.85
CA PRO A 27 -6.53 7.52 3.04
C PRO A 27 -5.39 8.53 2.87
N GLU A 28 -5.54 9.74 3.41
CA GLU A 28 -4.56 10.83 3.23
C GLU A 28 -3.12 10.42 3.62
N LYS A 29 -2.97 9.63 4.69
CA LYS A 29 -1.67 9.09 5.14
C LYS A 29 -1.01 8.16 4.10
N VAL A 30 -1.82 7.40 3.36
CA VAL A 30 -1.36 6.48 2.31
C VAL A 30 -0.95 7.26 1.07
N ILE A 31 -1.75 8.27 0.70
CA ILE A 31 -1.42 9.19 -0.41
C ILE A 31 -0.11 9.93 -0.13
N ALA A 32 0.06 10.48 1.07
CA ALA A 32 1.30 11.14 1.46
C ALA A 32 2.51 10.19 1.38
N LYS A 33 2.34 8.91 1.76
CA LYS A 33 3.40 7.92 1.65
C LYS A 33 3.72 7.55 0.20
N LEU A 34 2.72 7.47 -0.66
CA LEU A 34 2.91 7.31 -2.10
C LEU A 34 3.69 8.51 -2.68
N ASP A 35 3.34 9.73 -2.30
CA ASP A 35 4.07 10.93 -2.74
C ASP A 35 5.55 10.88 -2.31
N GLU A 36 5.85 10.44 -1.09
CA GLU A 36 7.24 10.20 -0.65
C GLU A 36 7.95 9.10 -1.46
N CYS A 37 7.28 8.00 -1.78
CA CYS A 37 7.85 6.89 -2.54
C CYS A 37 8.28 7.29 -3.96
N PHE A 38 7.58 8.26 -4.55
CA PHE A 38 7.83 8.73 -5.91
C PHE A 38 8.52 10.11 -5.97
N ASP A 39 8.95 10.66 -4.83
CA ASP A 39 9.68 11.93 -4.81
C ASP A 39 10.97 11.84 -5.63
N GLY A 40 11.15 12.81 -6.53
CA GLY A 40 12.27 12.85 -7.47
C GLY A 40 12.27 11.76 -8.55
N VAL A 41 11.25 10.90 -8.64
CA VAL A 41 11.17 9.85 -9.65
C VAL A 41 10.74 10.42 -11.00
N GLU A 42 11.55 10.18 -12.03
CA GLU A 42 11.18 10.46 -13.41
C GLU A 42 10.53 9.22 -14.03
N PHE A 43 9.42 9.39 -14.74
CA PHE A 43 8.74 8.30 -15.43
C PHE A 43 8.34 8.71 -16.85
N LYS A 44 8.29 7.71 -17.74
CA LYS A 44 7.70 7.87 -19.08
C LYS A 44 6.29 7.31 -19.12
N GLU A 45 5.54 7.71 -20.14
CA GLU A 45 4.13 7.36 -20.33
C GLU A 45 3.84 5.84 -20.29
N PHE A 46 4.80 4.98 -20.64
CA PHE A 46 4.62 3.51 -20.65
C PHE A 46 5.62 2.76 -19.74
N GLU A 47 6.24 3.46 -18.79
CA GLU A 47 7.18 2.85 -17.85
C GLU A 47 6.52 2.55 -16.49
N GLY A 48 7.22 1.78 -15.65
CA GLY A 48 6.64 1.19 -14.45
C GLY A 48 6.06 2.19 -13.44
N CYS A 49 6.64 3.38 -13.33
CA CYS A 49 6.19 4.42 -12.40
C CYS A 49 5.06 5.31 -12.99
N ASN A 50 4.52 4.97 -14.16
CA ASN A 50 3.28 5.58 -14.66
C ASN A 50 2.13 5.33 -13.65
N PRO A 51 1.30 6.34 -13.31
CA PRO A 51 0.22 6.17 -12.33
C PRO A 51 -0.79 5.06 -12.62
N ASP A 52 -1.16 4.82 -13.88
CA ASP A 52 -2.03 3.69 -14.24
C ASP A 52 -1.32 2.35 -13.99
N ASN A 53 -0.03 2.27 -14.31
CA ASN A 53 0.74 1.06 -14.03
C ASN A 53 0.90 0.82 -12.52
N VAL A 54 1.18 1.88 -11.75
CA VAL A 54 1.26 1.79 -10.29
C VAL A 54 -0.06 1.32 -9.72
N ALA A 55 -1.18 1.92 -10.14
CA ALA A 55 -2.52 1.57 -9.65
C ALA A 55 -2.93 0.11 -9.97
N ILE A 56 -2.54 -0.41 -11.13
CA ILE A 56 -2.97 -1.75 -11.59
C ILE A 56 -2.00 -2.85 -11.13
N ASN A 57 -0.69 -2.59 -11.18
CA ASN A 57 0.33 -3.64 -11.11
C ASN A 57 1.24 -3.56 -9.88
N SER A 58 1.34 -2.41 -9.22
CA SER A 58 2.27 -2.22 -8.08
C SER A 58 1.56 -2.01 -6.75
N PHE A 59 0.41 -1.37 -6.75
CA PHE A 59 -0.38 -1.09 -5.55
C PHE A 59 -1.31 -2.25 -5.23
N THR A 60 -1.34 -2.65 -3.96
CA THR A 60 -2.26 -3.66 -3.45
C THR A 60 -2.83 -3.22 -2.11
N GLU A 61 -4.16 -3.29 -1.98
CA GLU A 61 -4.88 -3.23 -0.71
C GLU A 61 -5.30 -4.65 -0.33
N VAL A 62 -5.00 -5.06 0.90
CA VAL A 62 -5.35 -6.39 1.42
C VAL A 62 -6.01 -6.28 2.79
N ASP A 63 -6.84 -7.25 3.14
CA ASP A 63 -7.47 -7.29 4.46
C ASP A 63 -6.49 -7.76 5.56
N THR A 64 -6.87 -7.66 6.84
CA THR A 64 -6.01 -8.10 7.95
C THR A 64 -5.69 -9.58 7.89
N LYS A 65 -6.59 -10.42 7.37
CA LYS A 65 -6.35 -11.86 7.26
C LYS A 65 -5.24 -12.15 6.25
N GLU A 66 -5.34 -11.59 5.06
CA GLU A 66 -4.34 -11.67 4.00
C GLU A 66 -3.01 -11.07 4.47
N ALA A 67 -3.04 -9.89 5.09
CA ALA A 67 -1.84 -9.23 5.61
C ALA A 67 -1.06 -10.11 6.59
N LEU A 68 -1.76 -10.75 7.54
CA LEU A 68 -1.13 -11.56 8.58
C LEU A 68 -0.66 -12.93 8.08
N ILE A 69 -1.46 -13.59 7.23
CA ILE A 69 -1.24 -14.97 6.81
C ILE A 69 -0.42 -15.06 5.53
N ASP A 70 -0.80 -14.32 4.48
CA ASP A 70 -0.25 -14.51 3.15
C ASP A 70 0.98 -13.62 2.89
N PHE A 71 0.93 -12.38 3.39
CA PHE A 71 1.98 -11.39 3.15
C PHE A 71 3.05 -11.41 4.25
N ALA A 72 2.67 -11.16 5.51
CA ALA A 72 3.61 -11.16 6.64
C ALA A 72 4.02 -12.59 7.07
N LYS A 73 3.12 -13.56 6.86
CA LYS A 73 3.29 -14.97 7.23
C LYS A 73 3.68 -15.17 8.69
N ILE A 74 3.01 -14.43 9.59
CA ILE A 74 3.31 -14.46 11.03
C ILE A 74 2.39 -15.39 11.81
N ILE A 75 1.20 -15.67 11.27
CA ILE A 75 0.25 -16.64 11.80
C ILE A 75 -0.34 -17.46 10.65
N ASN A 76 -0.98 -18.57 10.99
CA ASN A 76 -1.73 -19.41 10.06
C ASN A 76 -3.25 -19.21 10.19
N HIS A 77 -4.02 -19.89 9.33
CA HIS A 77 -5.49 -19.79 9.35
C HIS A 77 -6.12 -20.24 10.67
N GLU A 78 -5.63 -21.29 11.33
CA GLU A 78 -6.19 -21.76 12.60
C GLU A 78 -5.99 -20.72 13.71
N GLU A 79 -4.80 -20.14 13.79
CA GLU A 79 -4.47 -19.07 14.74
C GLU A 79 -5.33 -17.82 14.50
N TYR A 80 -5.53 -17.42 13.24
CA TYR A 80 -6.41 -16.31 12.89
C TYR A 80 -7.85 -16.53 13.35
N GLU A 81 -8.43 -17.70 13.03
CA GLU A 81 -9.81 -18.02 13.44
C GLU A 81 -9.95 -18.08 14.97
N GLN A 82 -8.93 -18.54 15.70
CA GLN A 82 -8.91 -18.47 17.17
C GLN A 82 -8.95 -17.02 17.66
N LEU A 83 -8.11 -16.13 17.10
CA LEU A 83 -8.09 -14.71 17.46
C LEU A 83 -9.43 -14.01 17.19
N VAL A 84 -10.10 -14.35 16.09
CA VAL A 84 -11.44 -13.82 15.77
C VAL A 84 -12.49 -14.34 16.75
N ASN A 85 -12.52 -15.65 17.01
CA ASN A 85 -13.49 -16.26 17.92
C ASN A 85 -13.33 -15.78 19.37
N GLU A 86 -12.11 -15.46 19.78
CA GLU A 86 -11.81 -14.88 21.09
C GLU A 86 -12.00 -13.36 21.16
N GLU A 87 -12.40 -12.69 20.06
CA GLU A 87 -12.50 -11.22 19.96
C GLU A 87 -11.17 -10.51 20.28
N ARG A 88 -10.03 -11.16 19.98
CA ARG A 88 -8.67 -10.69 20.30
C ARG A 88 -7.87 -10.21 19.09
N LEU A 89 -8.40 -10.34 17.87
CA LEU A 89 -7.70 -9.97 16.64
C LEU A 89 -7.21 -8.50 16.67
N PHE A 90 -8.07 -7.56 17.07
CA PHE A 90 -7.69 -6.15 17.13
C PHE A 90 -6.52 -5.90 18.10
N SER A 91 -6.60 -6.46 19.32
CA SER A 91 -5.52 -6.33 20.30
C SER A 91 -4.22 -6.96 19.81
N TYR A 92 -4.30 -8.11 19.15
CA TYR A 92 -3.15 -8.78 18.55
C TYR A 92 -2.48 -7.90 17.49
N VAL A 93 -3.26 -7.31 16.58
CA VAL A 93 -2.74 -6.41 15.54
C VAL A 93 -2.04 -5.20 16.15
N GLU A 94 -2.62 -4.58 17.18
CA GLU A 94 -2.01 -3.41 17.83
C GLU A 94 -0.76 -3.77 18.64
N GLU A 95 -0.75 -4.92 19.34
CA GLU A 95 0.43 -5.41 20.08
C GLU A 95 1.59 -5.81 19.16
N HIS A 96 1.29 -6.37 17.98
CA HIS A 96 2.28 -6.87 17.02
C HIS A 96 2.50 -5.95 15.81
N LYS A 97 2.00 -4.71 15.84
CA LYS A 97 2.01 -3.80 14.70
C LYS A 97 3.38 -3.60 14.07
N GLU A 98 4.40 -3.38 14.89
CA GLU A 98 5.77 -3.19 14.39
C GLU A 98 6.32 -4.46 13.73
N GLU A 99 6.03 -5.63 14.29
CA GLU A 99 6.42 -6.91 13.70
C GLU A 99 5.73 -7.13 12.35
N ILE A 100 4.42 -6.89 12.28
CA ILE A 100 3.66 -6.98 11.03
C ILE A 100 4.26 -6.06 9.97
N ILE A 101 4.47 -4.78 10.31
CA ILE A 101 5.06 -3.80 9.38
C ILE A 101 6.45 -4.25 8.92
N ASN A 102 7.30 -4.72 9.82
CA ASN A 102 8.65 -5.18 9.47
C ASN A 102 8.60 -6.37 8.51
N ARG A 103 7.72 -7.35 8.77
CA ARG A 103 7.56 -8.55 7.93
C ARG A 103 7.01 -8.21 6.54
N LEU A 104 6.01 -7.32 6.46
CA LEU A 104 5.51 -6.79 5.19
C LEU A 104 6.62 -6.04 4.43
N SER A 105 7.42 -5.25 5.16
CA SER A 105 8.50 -4.43 4.61
C SER A 105 9.69 -5.23 4.07
N GLU A 106 9.76 -6.54 4.32
CA GLU A 106 10.78 -7.42 3.72
C GLU A 106 10.57 -7.61 2.21
N SER A 107 9.32 -7.51 1.73
CA SER A 107 8.96 -7.77 0.32
C SER A 107 8.22 -6.62 -0.36
N TYR A 108 7.66 -5.70 0.41
CA TYR A 108 6.84 -4.59 -0.08
C TYR A 108 7.25 -3.28 0.60
N THR A 109 6.87 -2.14 0.02
CA THR A 109 6.86 -0.88 0.74
C THR A 109 5.52 -0.73 1.45
N TYR A 110 5.55 -0.66 2.78
CA TYR A 110 4.35 -0.41 3.59
C TYR A 110 3.90 1.05 3.49
N LEU A 111 2.66 1.27 3.04
CA LEU A 111 2.09 2.61 2.85
C LEU A 111 1.19 3.06 4.01
N GLY A 112 0.59 2.12 4.72
CA GLY A 112 -0.28 2.41 5.86
C GLY A 112 -1.24 1.27 6.19
N HIS A 113 -1.94 1.45 7.31
CA HIS A 113 -3.01 0.58 7.79
C HIS A 113 -4.17 1.43 8.30
N GLU A 114 -5.39 1.10 7.90
CA GLU A 114 -6.62 1.75 8.37
C GLU A 114 -7.74 0.72 8.48
N ASP A 115 -8.36 0.65 9.65
CA ASP A 115 -9.39 -0.33 9.99
C ASP A 115 -8.95 -1.79 9.72
N ASP A 116 -9.42 -2.37 8.62
CA ASP A 116 -9.06 -3.74 8.18
C ASP A 116 -8.15 -3.73 6.95
N SER A 117 -7.86 -2.56 6.37
CA SER A 117 -7.14 -2.41 5.11
C SER A 117 -5.65 -2.12 5.33
N TRP A 118 -4.82 -2.93 4.70
CA TRP A 118 -3.36 -2.79 4.65
C TRP A 118 -2.92 -2.42 3.24
N PHE A 119 -2.17 -1.32 3.13
CA PHE A 119 -1.80 -0.73 1.83
C PHE A 119 -0.32 -0.97 1.55
N LEU A 120 -0.04 -1.64 0.43
CA LEU A 120 1.29 -2.12 0.04
C LEU A 120 1.66 -1.66 -1.37
N LEU A 121 2.95 -1.45 -1.59
CA LEU A 121 3.53 -1.13 -2.90
C LEU A 121 4.68 -2.09 -3.23
N GLN A 122 4.69 -2.64 -4.45
CA GLN A 122 5.72 -3.56 -4.96
C GLN A 122 6.78 -2.87 -5.80
#